data_AF-A0A6N9TY98-F1
#
_entry.id   AF-A0A6N9TY98-F1
#
_cell.length_a   1.000
_cell.length_b   1.000
_cell.length_c   1.000
_cell.angle_alpha   90.00
_cell.angle_beta   90.00
_cell.angle_gamma   90.00
#
_symmetry.space_group_name_H-M   'P 1'
#
loop_
_entity.id
_entity.type
_entity.pdbx_description
1 polymer ?
#
loop_
_entity_poly.entity_id
_entity_poly.type
_entity_poly.pdbx_seq_one_letter_code
_entity_poly.pdbx_strand_id
1 'polypeptide(L)'
;MIFVLGDSVPAPRTDEEAPMAGWGQKIQELLVAPIEVANYARSAMTTRKYYTERFAGMLNRMSPGDVVLIGFGGVDHMIHNGMRYVPVPEYKELLALYVDYIQSEGGIPVLVTPTARYAFSPTGEVKNTRGDYPRAMADVAMERGVPLIDLTGITMALWARIGPTRLRQYFCWVDAGEHPLHPDGNIDSSHFNHAGAYEVARLVVAGLVERSVLNRADVDVAALMEPEGLPPVSQEFTVQSPESALNYTERVGTAPTPARPAPGAVVGPMTKFSGTAPAGTHYLLFFEHGQYVGGTAVGAGGQWLWRRSVEWAPGEHLVQSVGLAAGGCTPTAEQHFTVIGEVAPAVVTAPKQDKFAGPKVRFAGRAQPGTSKVVLLENGRLIGATAVDEKGEWHYTHAHRWKPGHHTVEVVTLFGALESPPAQVRFKVVGIPETSGIRSAGNAREECGEVCNHRPFSGNW
;
A
#
# COMPACT_ATOMS: atom_id res chain seq x y z
N MET A 1 6.74 28.16 -10.35
CA MET A 1 6.04 26.91 -10.74
C MET A 1 5.80 26.05 -9.50
N ILE A 2 4.89 25.08 -9.58
CA ILE A 2 4.71 24.02 -8.58
C ILE A 2 5.07 22.69 -9.22
N PHE A 3 6.07 22.00 -8.67
CA PHE A 3 6.43 20.64 -9.05
C PHE A 3 5.75 19.63 -8.13
N VAL A 4 5.22 18.55 -8.68
CA VAL A 4 4.66 17.44 -7.89
C VAL A 4 5.50 16.19 -8.10
N LEU A 5 6.09 15.67 -7.03
CA LEU A 5 6.76 14.38 -6.99
C LEU A 5 5.93 13.39 -6.19
N GLY A 6 5.99 12.12 -6.56
CA GLY A 6 5.32 11.08 -5.80
C GLY A 6 5.10 9.79 -6.56
N ASP A 7 4.31 8.93 -5.94
CA ASP A 7 3.92 7.63 -6.49
C ASP A 7 2.71 7.74 -7.44
N SER A 8 1.89 6.68 -7.51
CA SER A 8 0.75 6.58 -8.43
C SER A 8 -0.44 7.47 -8.05
N VAL A 9 -0.55 7.93 -6.80
CA VAL A 9 -1.71 8.68 -6.30
C VAL A 9 -1.69 10.17 -6.69
N PRO A 10 -0.55 10.88 -6.69
CA PRO A 10 -0.45 12.20 -7.31
C PRO A 10 -0.34 12.18 -8.84
N ALA A 11 0.09 11.06 -9.43
CA ALA A 11 0.51 10.98 -10.83
C ALA A 11 -0.59 11.44 -11.82
N PRO A 12 -0.22 12.17 -12.88
CA PRO A 12 -1.17 12.56 -13.91
C PRO A 12 -1.64 11.32 -14.67
N ARG A 13 -2.93 11.31 -15.05
CA ARG A 13 -3.58 10.19 -15.77
C ARG A 13 -4.15 10.62 -17.09
N THR A 14 -4.15 9.67 -18.02
CA THR A 14 -4.75 9.81 -19.34
C THR A 14 -6.20 9.33 -19.34
N ASP A 15 -6.96 9.72 -20.36
CA ASP A 15 -8.35 9.26 -20.52
C ASP A 15 -8.43 7.73 -20.74
N GLU A 16 -7.35 7.10 -21.23
CA GLU A 16 -7.22 5.65 -21.36
C GLU A 16 -7.11 4.93 -20.01
N GLU A 17 -6.78 5.67 -18.94
CA GLU A 17 -6.72 5.18 -17.56
C GLU A 17 -7.97 5.55 -16.76
N ALA A 18 -8.98 6.17 -17.40
CA ALA A 18 -10.22 6.55 -16.73
C ALA A 18 -10.89 5.34 -16.05
N PRO A 19 -11.50 5.51 -14.86
CA PRO A 19 -11.82 6.78 -14.22
C PRO A 19 -10.67 7.39 -13.40
N MET A 20 -9.45 6.81 -13.46
CA MET A 20 -8.35 7.18 -12.59
C MET A 20 -7.87 8.61 -12.80
N ALA A 21 -7.68 9.33 -11.70
CA ALA A 21 -7.09 10.66 -11.69
C ALA A 21 -6.16 10.83 -10.49
N GLY A 22 -5.08 11.59 -10.68
CA GLY A 22 -4.16 11.93 -9.59
C GLY A 22 -4.50 13.29 -8.98
N TRP A 23 -4.33 13.46 -7.67
CA TRP A 23 -4.59 14.77 -7.05
C TRP A 23 -3.64 15.85 -7.59
N GLY A 24 -2.40 15.49 -7.93
CA GLY A 24 -1.44 16.42 -8.55
C GLY A 24 -1.90 16.94 -9.92
N GLN A 25 -2.72 16.16 -10.65
CA GLN A 25 -3.33 16.55 -11.92
C GLN A 25 -4.37 17.67 -11.76
N LYS A 26 -4.98 17.75 -10.57
CA LYS A 26 -6.10 18.65 -10.28
C LYS A 26 -5.70 19.97 -9.66
N ILE A 27 -4.45 20.12 -9.23
CA ILE A 27 -3.96 21.36 -8.58
C ILE A 27 -4.13 22.57 -9.51
N GLN A 28 -3.84 22.45 -10.80
CA GLN A 28 -3.91 23.58 -11.74
C GLN A 28 -5.32 24.18 -11.81
N GLU A 29 -6.37 23.37 -11.62
CA GLU A 29 -7.78 23.79 -11.64
C GLU A 29 -8.14 24.68 -10.43
N LEU A 30 -7.29 24.73 -9.40
CA LEU A 30 -7.50 25.48 -8.16
C LEU A 30 -6.67 26.77 -8.08
N LEU A 31 -5.86 27.07 -9.11
CA LEU A 31 -4.98 28.24 -9.16
C LEU A 31 -5.58 29.33 -10.06
N VAL A 32 -5.49 30.59 -9.62
CA VAL A 32 -5.91 31.77 -10.42
C VAL A 32 -4.73 32.66 -10.82
N ALA A 33 -3.60 32.53 -10.14
CA ALA A 33 -2.34 33.18 -10.53
C ALA A 33 -1.69 32.48 -11.73
N PRO A 34 -0.76 33.14 -12.46
CA PRO A 34 0.02 32.54 -13.54
C PRO A 34 1.09 31.57 -13.00
N ILE A 35 0.67 30.61 -12.17
CA ILE A 35 1.49 29.56 -11.59
C ILE A 35 1.20 28.27 -12.38
N GLU A 36 2.22 27.72 -13.02
CA GLU A 36 2.14 26.44 -13.72
C GLU A 36 2.45 25.28 -12.79
N VAL A 37 1.65 24.22 -12.88
CA VAL A 37 1.86 22.94 -12.20
C VAL A 37 2.53 21.95 -13.14
N ALA A 38 3.75 21.54 -12.80
CA ALA A 38 4.46 20.49 -13.50
C ALA A 38 4.46 19.19 -12.67
N ASN A 39 3.54 18.28 -13.02
CA ASN A 39 3.37 17.03 -12.29
C ASN A 39 4.31 15.93 -12.80
N TYR A 40 5.34 15.60 -12.01
CA TYR A 40 6.33 14.56 -12.29
C TYR A 40 6.10 13.26 -11.51
N ALA A 41 5.03 13.18 -10.71
CA ALA A 41 4.69 11.94 -10.01
C ALA A 41 4.43 10.80 -11.02
N ARG A 42 4.80 9.58 -10.62
CA ARG A 42 4.75 8.41 -11.52
C ARG A 42 4.33 7.16 -10.77
N SER A 43 3.56 6.34 -11.45
CA SER A 43 3.09 5.06 -10.93
C SER A 43 4.21 4.15 -10.43
N ALA A 44 3.98 3.53 -9.27
CA ALA A 44 4.89 2.58 -8.63
C ALA A 44 6.31 3.12 -8.32
N MET A 45 6.48 4.43 -8.21
CA MET A 45 7.72 5.03 -7.71
C MET A 45 7.78 4.95 -6.19
N THR A 46 8.92 4.52 -5.67
CA THR A 46 9.31 4.65 -4.26
C THR A 46 10.18 5.87 -4.09
N THR A 47 10.40 6.34 -2.85
CA THR A 47 11.37 7.41 -2.58
C THR A 47 12.74 7.08 -3.18
N ARG A 48 13.20 5.84 -2.98
CA ARG A 48 14.50 5.34 -3.47
C ARG A 48 14.58 5.39 -4.98
N LYS A 49 13.61 4.77 -5.67
CA LYS A 49 13.64 4.62 -7.13
C LYS A 49 13.57 5.97 -7.82
N TYR A 50 12.69 6.86 -7.34
CA TYR A 50 12.55 8.19 -7.90
C TYR A 50 13.84 8.99 -7.71
N TYR A 51 14.50 8.85 -6.56
CA TYR A 51 15.70 9.62 -6.22
C TYR A 51 16.84 9.26 -7.18
N THR A 52 17.03 7.97 -7.41
CA THR A 52 18.11 7.46 -8.25
C THR A 52 17.88 7.63 -9.75
N GLU A 53 16.62 7.66 -10.21
CA GLU A 53 16.31 7.61 -11.65
C GLU A 53 15.79 8.93 -12.23
N ARG A 54 15.17 9.80 -11.42
CA ARG A 54 14.34 10.91 -11.94
C ARG A 54 14.62 12.25 -11.29
N PHE A 55 15.09 12.27 -10.05
CA PHE A 55 15.20 13.51 -9.27
C PHE A 55 16.09 14.56 -9.96
N ALA A 56 17.27 14.16 -10.45
CA ALA A 56 18.16 15.07 -11.17
C ALA A 56 17.52 15.71 -12.41
N GLY A 57 16.71 14.95 -13.15
CA GLY A 57 15.99 15.46 -14.32
C GLY A 57 14.94 16.52 -13.97
N MET A 58 14.33 16.42 -12.79
CA MET A 58 13.43 17.45 -12.27
C MET A 58 14.21 18.68 -11.78
N LEU A 59 15.28 18.49 -11.00
CA LEU A 59 16.10 19.60 -10.49
C LEU A 59 16.60 20.50 -11.63
N ASN A 60 17.02 19.92 -12.76
CA ASN A 60 17.46 20.67 -13.95
C ASN A 60 16.38 21.54 -14.60
N ARG A 61 15.11 21.40 -14.20
CA ARG A 61 13.98 22.18 -14.72
C ARG A 61 13.44 23.18 -13.69
N MET A 62 13.88 23.08 -12.46
CA MET A 62 13.49 23.96 -11.37
C MET A 62 14.26 25.28 -11.47
N SER A 63 13.62 26.36 -11.05
CA SER A 63 14.23 27.67 -10.81
C SER A 63 14.10 28.06 -9.33
N PRO A 64 14.96 28.95 -8.81
CA PRO A 64 14.82 29.49 -7.47
C PRO A 64 13.42 30.08 -7.22
N GLY A 65 12.82 29.75 -6.08
CA GLY A 65 11.47 30.15 -5.71
C GLY A 65 10.35 29.18 -6.15
N ASP A 66 10.67 28.16 -6.94
CA ASP A 66 9.69 27.12 -7.28
C ASP A 66 9.33 26.25 -6.08
N VAL A 67 8.06 25.89 -5.96
CA VAL A 67 7.55 25.00 -4.90
C VAL A 67 7.64 23.54 -5.37
N VAL A 68 8.13 22.65 -4.52
CA VAL A 68 8.23 21.21 -4.85
C VAL A 68 7.49 20.38 -3.80
N LEU A 69 6.36 19.80 -4.19
CA LEU A 69 5.58 18.87 -3.38
C LEU A 69 6.18 17.47 -3.45
N ILE A 70 6.49 16.86 -2.31
CA ILE A 70 7.12 15.53 -2.20
C ILE A 70 6.13 14.57 -1.54
N GLY A 71 5.42 13.78 -2.35
CA GLY A 71 4.34 12.87 -1.92
C GLY A 71 4.67 11.38 -2.12
N PHE A 72 5.51 10.82 -1.26
CA PHE A 72 5.87 9.39 -1.24
C PHE A 72 5.37 8.66 0.03
N GLY A 73 5.64 7.36 0.15
CA GLY A 73 5.23 6.53 1.29
C GLY A 73 4.02 5.62 1.01
N GLY A 74 3.32 5.84 -0.10
CA GLY A 74 2.14 5.05 -0.47
C GLY A 74 2.47 3.63 -0.95
N VAL A 75 3.73 3.35 -1.30
CA VAL A 75 4.21 2.03 -1.71
C VAL A 75 5.47 1.56 -0.97
N ASP A 76 6.20 2.47 -0.34
CA ASP A 76 7.46 2.21 0.36
C ASP A 76 7.31 1.24 1.54
N HIS A 77 6.14 1.22 2.18
CA HIS A 77 5.81 0.34 3.30
C HIS A 77 5.56 -1.14 2.94
N MET A 78 5.50 -1.48 1.65
CA MET A 78 5.06 -2.80 1.21
C MET A 78 6.15 -3.88 1.38
N ILE A 79 6.37 -4.39 2.60
CA ILE A 79 7.40 -5.41 2.88
C ILE A 79 7.19 -6.72 2.10
N HIS A 80 5.93 -7.04 1.78
CA HIS A 80 5.56 -8.18 0.93
C HIS A 80 6.06 -8.04 -0.52
N ASN A 81 6.40 -6.82 -0.93
CA ASN A 81 6.98 -6.50 -2.24
C ASN A 81 8.38 -5.89 -2.08
N GLY A 82 9.41 -6.76 -2.09
CA GLY A 82 10.80 -6.35 -1.91
C GLY A 82 11.33 -5.36 -2.96
N MET A 83 10.69 -5.24 -4.13
CA MET A 83 11.05 -4.24 -5.14
C MET A 83 10.56 -2.83 -4.79
N ARG A 84 9.56 -2.73 -3.91
CA ARG A 84 8.97 -1.47 -3.45
C ARG A 84 9.39 -1.09 -2.04
N TYR A 85 9.72 -2.06 -1.21
CA TYR A 85 10.03 -1.82 0.19
C TYR A 85 11.26 -0.89 0.37
N VAL A 86 11.05 0.22 1.08
CA VAL A 86 12.10 1.16 1.51
C VAL A 86 12.02 1.28 3.03
N PRO A 87 12.97 0.73 3.80
CA PRO A 87 12.96 0.79 5.26
C PRO A 87 12.82 2.22 5.78
N VAL A 88 12.12 2.41 6.91
CA VAL A 88 11.89 3.73 7.51
C VAL A 88 13.18 4.57 7.67
N PRO A 89 14.31 4.02 8.16
CA PRO A 89 15.55 4.81 8.25
C PRO A 89 16.02 5.35 6.89
N GLU A 90 16.04 4.49 5.86
CA GLU A 90 16.43 4.87 4.51
C GLU A 90 15.42 5.84 3.87
N TYR A 91 14.13 5.64 4.12
CA TYR A 91 13.08 6.55 3.70
C TYR A 91 13.28 7.96 4.26
N LYS A 92 13.61 8.08 5.56
CA LYS A 92 13.93 9.37 6.19
C LYS A 92 15.17 10.02 5.56
N GLU A 93 16.24 9.26 5.37
CA GLU A 93 17.47 9.75 4.72
C GLU A 93 17.21 10.26 3.31
N LEU A 94 16.42 9.53 2.52
CA LEU A 94 16.06 9.94 1.15
C LEU A 94 15.22 11.22 1.15
N LEU A 95 14.20 11.32 2.01
CA LEU A 95 13.40 12.54 2.13
C LEU A 95 14.24 13.75 2.52
N ALA A 96 15.17 13.57 3.46
CA ALA A 96 16.12 14.60 3.84
C ALA A 96 16.97 15.03 2.65
N LEU A 97 17.50 14.09 1.86
CA LEU A 97 18.26 14.41 0.65
C LEU A 97 17.42 15.18 -0.38
N TYR A 98 16.17 14.80 -0.62
CA TYR A 98 15.27 15.59 -1.49
C TYR A 98 15.17 17.04 -1.02
N VAL A 99 14.89 17.24 0.27
CA VAL A 99 14.75 18.56 0.89
C VAL A 99 16.05 19.36 0.73
N ASP A 100 17.18 18.78 1.11
CA ASP A 100 18.49 19.45 1.13
C ASP A 100 18.90 19.92 -0.29
N TYR A 101 18.71 19.07 -1.31
CA TYR A 101 19.00 19.45 -2.71
C TYR A 101 18.03 20.48 -3.29
N ILE A 102 16.73 20.40 -2.95
CA ILE A 102 15.76 21.41 -3.44
C ILE A 102 16.09 22.77 -2.84
N GLN A 103 16.41 22.82 -1.54
CA GLN A 103 16.80 24.07 -0.88
C GLN A 103 18.13 24.62 -1.41
N SER A 104 19.13 23.77 -1.68
CA SER A 104 20.42 24.24 -2.20
C SER A 104 20.30 24.90 -3.57
N GLU A 105 19.32 24.50 -4.38
CA GLU A 105 18.99 25.10 -5.66
C GLU A 105 17.96 26.25 -5.55
N GLY A 106 17.62 26.68 -4.33
CA GLY A 106 16.72 27.80 -4.05
C GLY A 106 15.23 27.50 -4.18
N GLY A 107 14.83 26.22 -4.30
CA GLY A 107 13.44 25.79 -4.30
C GLY A 107 12.84 25.70 -2.89
N ILE A 108 11.51 25.61 -2.83
CA ILE A 108 10.72 25.52 -1.58
C ILE A 108 10.14 24.10 -1.48
N PRO A 109 10.80 23.17 -0.75
CA PRO A 109 10.26 21.82 -0.59
C PRO A 109 9.08 21.81 0.39
N VAL A 110 8.05 21.04 0.05
CA VAL A 110 6.90 20.77 0.91
C VAL A 110 6.69 19.27 0.97
N LEU A 111 6.78 18.71 2.18
CA LEU A 111 6.50 17.29 2.41
C LEU A 111 4.99 17.08 2.49
N VAL A 112 4.48 16.06 1.79
CA VAL A 112 3.04 15.73 1.75
C VAL A 112 2.88 14.26 2.08
N THR A 113 2.30 13.93 3.24
CA THR A 113 2.14 12.53 3.67
C THR A 113 1.22 11.76 2.70
N PRO A 114 1.37 10.43 2.54
CA PRO A 114 0.55 9.69 1.58
C PRO A 114 -0.94 9.70 1.98
N THR A 115 -1.86 9.69 1.03
CA THR A 115 -3.30 9.67 1.36
C THR A 115 -3.72 8.38 2.05
N ALA A 116 -4.76 8.47 2.87
CA ALA A 116 -5.43 7.32 3.44
C ALA A 116 -6.17 6.53 2.34
N ARG A 117 -6.09 5.20 2.43
CA ARG A 117 -6.80 4.28 1.53
C ARG A 117 -8.27 4.16 1.93
N TYR A 118 -9.09 3.65 1.02
CA TYR A 118 -10.39 3.11 1.38
C TYR A 118 -10.16 1.82 2.20
N ALA A 119 -10.14 1.97 3.53
CA ALA A 119 -9.94 0.88 4.47
C ALA A 119 -10.63 1.21 5.80
N PHE A 120 -11.63 0.40 6.15
CA PHE A 120 -12.40 0.55 7.38
C PHE A 120 -12.38 -0.75 8.17
N SER A 121 -12.29 -0.67 9.50
CA SER A 121 -12.47 -1.79 10.40
C SER A 121 -13.88 -2.40 10.24
N PRO A 122 -14.15 -3.59 10.79
CA PRO A 122 -15.50 -4.16 10.79
C PRO A 122 -16.56 -3.25 11.45
N THR A 123 -16.14 -2.35 12.34
CA THR A 123 -17.00 -1.37 13.02
C THR A 123 -17.14 -0.03 12.27
N GLY A 124 -16.46 0.12 11.12
CA GLY A 124 -16.54 1.33 10.29
C GLY A 124 -15.52 2.42 10.64
N GLU A 125 -14.49 2.11 11.43
CA GLU A 125 -13.41 3.06 11.76
C GLU A 125 -12.33 3.06 10.67
N VAL A 126 -11.80 4.24 10.31
CA VAL A 126 -10.75 4.35 9.28
C VAL A 126 -9.44 3.74 9.77
N LYS A 127 -8.84 2.87 8.97
CA LYS A 127 -7.56 2.23 9.31
C LYS A 127 -6.37 2.94 8.67
N ASN A 128 -5.32 3.15 9.47
CA ASN A 128 -4.02 3.52 8.93
C ASN A 128 -3.36 2.28 8.29
N THR A 129 -3.27 2.29 6.96
CA THR A 129 -2.61 1.23 6.17
C THR A 129 -1.21 1.63 5.71
N ARG A 130 -0.65 2.73 6.22
CA ARG A 130 0.66 3.29 5.82
C ARG A 130 1.74 3.07 6.87
N GLY A 131 1.40 2.46 8.00
CA GLY A 131 2.33 2.22 9.11
C GLY A 131 2.95 3.50 9.63
N ASP A 132 4.25 3.47 9.90
CA ASP A 132 5.02 4.58 10.47
C ASP A 132 5.46 5.66 9.45
N TYR A 133 5.22 5.46 8.16
CA TYR A 133 5.75 6.33 7.10
C TYR A 133 5.24 7.78 7.15
N PRO A 134 3.94 8.06 7.45
CA PRO A 134 3.47 9.43 7.65
C PRO A 134 4.20 10.13 8.80
N ARG A 135 4.40 9.44 9.93
CA ARG A 135 5.14 9.96 11.08
C ARG A 135 6.62 10.18 10.74
N ALA A 136 7.26 9.23 10.05
CA ALA A 136 8.64 9.37 9.62
C ALA A 136 8.85 10.59 8.69
N MET A 137 7.90 10.87 7.79
CA MET A 137 7.94 12.08 6.97
C MET A 137 7.75 13.35 7.82
N ALA A 138 6.84 13.32 8.81
CA ALA A 138 6.65 14.44 9.72
C ALA A 138 7.91 14.75 10.54
N ASP A 139 8.61 13.71 11.03
CA ASP A 139 9.89 13.86 11.72
C ASP A 139 10.92 14.57 10.83
N VAL A 140 11.05 14.17 9.56
CA VAL A 140 11.98 14.82 8.61
C VAL A 140 11.60 16.28 8.38
N ALA A 141 10.30 16.57 8.24
CA ALA A 141 9.82 17.94 8.04
C ALA A 141 10.21 18.84 9.22
N MET A 142 10.01 18.34 10.44
CA MET A 142 10.38 19.01 11.68
C MET A 142 11.90 19.17 11.80
N GLU A 143 12.67 18.11 11.55
CA GLU A 143 14.13 18.10 11.60
C GLU A 143 14.76 19.10 10.60
N ARG A 144 14.15 19.29 9.44
CA ARG A 144 14.62 20.21 8.38
C ARG A 144 13.96 21.59 8.40
N GLY A 145 12.95 21.80 9.25
CA GLY A 145 12.20 23.05 9.32
C GLY A 145 11.45 23.39 8.02
N VAL A 146 10.92 22.38 7.32
CA VAL A 146 10.17 22.57 6.06
C VAL A 146 8.66 22.35 6.25
N PRO A 147 7.80 22.98 5.44
CA PRO A 147 6.36 22.77 5.54
C PRO A 147 5.95 21.30 5.33
N LEU A 148 5.02 20.82 6.16
CA LEU A 148 4.42 19.48 6.07
C LEU A 148 2.90 19.57 5.93
N ILE A 149 2.34 19.06 4.85
CA ILE A 149 0.90 18.80 4.73
C ILE A 149 0.65 17.36 5.20
N ASP A 150 0.05 17.20 6.39
CA ASP A 150 -0.35 15.88 6.91
C ASP A 150 -1.63 15.38 6.21
N LEU A 151 -1.49 15.07 4.94
CA LEU A 151 -2.59 14.61 4.10
C LEU A 151 -3.12 13.24 4.54
N THR A 152 -2.30 12.37 5.16
CA THR A 152 -2.78 11.15 5.82
C THR A 152 -3.82 11.49 6.89
N GLY A 153 -3.46 12.32 7.87
CA GLY A 153 -4.37 12.71 8.96
C GLY A 153 -5.63 13.41 8.45
N ILE A 154 -5.47 14.37 7.54
CA ILE A 154 -6.58 15.11 6.93
C ILE A 154 -7.54 14.17 6.19
N THR A 155 -7.02 13.28 5.34
CA THR A 155 -7.88 12.35 4.59
C THR A 155 -8.50 11.28 5.49
N MET A 156 -7.83 10.81 6.54
CA MET A 156 -8.45 9.90 7.52
C MET A 156 -9.65 10.56 8.22
N ALA A 157 -9.53 11.82 8.63
CA ALA A 157 -10.64 12.57 9.24
C ALA A 157 -11.80 12.76 8.26
N LEU A 158 -11.51 13.09 7.00
CA LEU A 158 -12.52 13.20 5.95
C LEU A 158 -13.23 11.86 5.70
N TRP A 159 -12.48 10.76 5.60
CA TRP A 159 -13.04 9.41 5.39
C TRP A 159 -13.92 8.97 6.55
N ALA A 160 -13.56 9.29 7.79
CA ALA A 160 -14.36 8.99 8.96
C ALA A 160 -15.71 9.72 8.94
N ARG A 161 -15.72 10.97 8.45
CA ARG A 161 -16.94 11.78 8.33
C ARG A 161 -17.84 11.35 7.16
N ILE A 162 -17.25 10.98 6.02
CA ILE A 162 -17.98 10.51 4.84
C ILE A 162 -18.55 9.10 5.09
N GLY A 163 -17.76 8.23 5.72
CA GLY A 163 -18.12 6.86 6.06
C GLY A 163 -18.08 5.87 4.89
N PRO A 164 -18.09 4.57 5.18
CA PRO A 164 -17.93 3.50 4.18
C PRO A 164 -19.11 3.39 3.20
N THR A 165 -20.27 3.97 3.48
CA THR A 165 -21.42 3.89 2.57
C THR A 165 -21.36 4.89 1.42
N ARG A 166 -20.57 5.96 1.57
CA ARG A 166 -20.47 7.08 0.62
C ARG A 166 -19.08 7.22 0.00
N LEU A 167 -18.03 6.78 0.70
CA LEU A 167 -16.66 7.06 0.29
C LEU A 167 -16.28 6.48 -1.08
N ARG A 168 -16.96 5.41 -1.51
CA ARG A 168 -16.72 4.73 -2.78
C ARG A 168 -16.77 5.71 -3.96
N GLN A 169 -17.60 6.75 -3.86
CA GLN A 169 -17.78 7.80 -4.88
C GLN A 169 -16.50 8.57 -5.23
N TYR A 170 -15.44 8.48 -4.42
CA TYR A 170 -14.16 9.15 -4.66
C TYR A 170 -13.06 8.24 -5.20
N PHE A 171 -13.26 6.93 -5.21
CA PHE A 171 -12.25 5.97 -5.62
C PHE A 171 -12.53 5.42 -7.03
N CYS A 172 -11.50 4.83 -7.64
CA CYS A 172 -11.64 3.99 -8.83
C CYS A 172 -12.33 2.68 -8.48
N TRP A 173 -13.59 2.78 -8.10
CA TRP A 173 -14.41 1.65 -7.69
C TRP A 173 -15.77 1.74 -8.39
N VAL A 174 -15.89 0.95 -9.45
CA VAL A 174 -17.04 0.92 -10.34
C VAL A 174 -17.57 -0.52 -10.44
N ASP A 175 -18.89 -0.67 -10.44
CA ASP A 175 -19.54 -1.95 -10.69
C ASP A 175 -19.53 -2.25 -12.19
N ALA A 176 -19.85 -3.50 -12.53
CA ALA A 176 -19.95 -3.92 -13.91
C ALA A 176 -20.98 -3.07 -14.68
N GLY A 177 -20.59 -2.60 -15.86
CA GLY A 177 -21.42 -1.73 -16.70
C GLY A 177 -21.42 -0.23 -16.34
N GLU A 178 -20.84 0.20 -15.22
CA GLU A 178 -20.81 1.64 -14.86
C GLU A 178 -19.77 2.44 -15.65
N HIS A 179 -18.72 1.80 -16.15
CA HIS A 179 -17.62 2.50 -16.85
C HIS A 179 -17.18 1.77 -18.13
N PRO A 180 -17.04 2.47 -19.28
CA PRO A 180 -16.77 1.84 -20.58
C PRO A 180 -15.42 1.10 -20.64
N LEU A 181 -14.39 1.59 -19.94
CA LEU A 181 -13.07 0.94 -19.87
C LEU A 181 -13.00 -0.19 -18.82
N HIS A 182 -14.03 -0.33 -17.99
CA HIS A 182 -14.12 -1.38 -16.98
C HIS A 182 -15.50 -2.07 -17.06
N PRO A 183 -15.81 -2.75 -18.18
CA PRO A 183 -17.12 -3.37 -18.39
C PRO A 183 -17.45 -4.42 -17.32
N ASP A 184 -16.43 -5.05 -16.73
CA ASP A 184 -16.54 -6.07 -15.68
C ASP A 184 -16.47 -5.48 -14.26
N GLY A 185 -16.43 -4.15 -14.15
CA GLY A 185 -16.18 -3.43 -12.92
C GLY A 185 -14.70 -3.37 -12.54
N ASN A 186 -14.39 -2.56 -11.54
CA ASN A 186 -13.06 -2.42 -10.97
C ASN A 186 -13.19 -2.08 -9.48
N ILE A 187 -12.31 -2.66 -8.65
CA ILE A 187 -12.23 -2.34 -7.22
C ILE A 187 -10.81 -1.89 -6.90
N ASP A 188 -10.62 -0.58 -6.87
CA ASP A 188 -9.42 0.07 -6.38
C ASP A 188 -9.71 0.84 -5.09
N SER A 189 -8.79 0.77 -4.13
CA SER A 189 -8.92 1.39 -2.80
C SER A 189 -7.80 2.35 -2.49
N SER A 190 -6.99 2.64 -3.50
CA SER A 190 -5.80 3.48 -3.41
C SER A 190 -5.90 4.65 -4.37
N HIS A 191 -6.42 4.43 -5.57
CA HIS A 191 -6.50 5.46 -6.60
C HIS A 191 -7.86 6.13 -6.63
N PHE A 192 -7.83 7.45 -6.82
CA PHE A 192 -9.03 8.28 -6.90
C PHE A 192 -9.58 8.32 -8.32
N ASN A 193 -10.87 8.58 -8.41
CA ASN A 193 -11.45 9.09 -9.65
C ASN A 193 -11.29 10.63 -9.72
N HIS A 194 -11.80 11.26 -10.78
CA HIS A 194 -11.70 12.73 -10.91
C HIS A 194 -12.27 13.51 -9.72
N ALA A 195 -13.41 13.10 -9.15
CA ALA A 195 -14.02 13.79 -8.02
C ALA A 195 -13.16 13.66 -6.75
N GLY A 196 -12.70 12.44 -6.44
CA GLY A 196 -11.83 12.22 -5.30
C GLY A 196 -10.47 12.89 -5.44
N ALA A 197 -9.90 12.89 -6.65
CA ALA A 197 -8.63 13.54 -6.95
C ALA A 197 -8.74 15.06 -6.78
N TYR A 198 -9.86 15.66 -7.21
CA TYR A 198 -10.12 17.08 -7.03
C TYR A 198 -10.28 17.44 -5.55
N GLU A 199 -11.06 16.66 -4.79
CA GLU A 199 -11.23 16.90 -3.35
C GLU A 199 -9.90 16.79 -2.59
N VAL A 200 -9.05 15.82 -2.93
CA VAL A 200 -7.71 15.71 -2.33
C VAL A 200 -6.80 16.85 -2.76
N ALA A 201 -6.87 17.30 -4.02
CA ALA A 201 -6.11 18.47 -4.48
C ALA A 201 -6.54 19.74 -3.74
N ARG A 202 -7.84 19.91 -3.47
CA ARG A 202 -8.39 21.00 -2.66
C ARG A 202 -7.75 21.04 -1.28
N LEU A 203 -7.67 19.89 -0.61
CA LEU A 203 -7.01 19.76 0.71
C LEU A 203 -5.52 20.11 0.65
N VAL A 204 -4.81 19.69 -0.40
CA VAL A 204 -3.39 20.02 -0.59
C VAL A 204 -3.20 21.52 -0.79
N VAL A 205 -3.97 22.15 -1.69
CA VAL A 205 -3.86 23.59 -1.98
C VAL A 205 -4.26 24.43 -0.76
N ALA A 206 -5.33 24.05 -0.04
CA ALA A 206 -5.67 24.67 1.24
C ALA A 206 -4.51 24.57 2.24
N GLY A 207 -3.88 23.39 2.35
CA GLY A 207 -2.70 23.18 3.20
C GLY A 207 -1.50 24.06 2.82
N LEU A 208 -1.28 24.32 1.52
CA LEU A 208 -0.23 25.25 1.05
C LEU A 208 -0.51 26.69 1.46
N VAL A 209 -1.77 27.13 1.39
CA VAL A 209 -2.19 28.47 1.82
C VAL A 209 -2.05 28.64 3.33
N GLU A 210 -2.49 27.65 4.12
CA GLU A 210 -2.36 27.66 5.60
C GLU A 210 -0.90 27.78 6.06
N ARG A 211 0.03 27.20 5.29
CA ARG A 211 1.48 27.23 5.57
C ARG A 211 2.18 28.42 4.95
N SER A 212 1.43 29.35 4.36
CA SER A 212 1.97 30.53 3.67
C SER A 212 2.95 30.18 2.53
N VAL A 213 2.82 29.00 1.92
CA VAL A 213 3.57 28.61 0.72
C VAL A 213 2.93 29.22 -0.53
N LEU A 214 1.59 29.31 -0.55
CA LEU A 214 0.82 30.05 -1.54
C LEU A 214 0.05 31.17 -0.86
N ASN A 215 -0.17 32.28 -1.57
CA ASN A 215 -1.03 33.35 -1.07
C ASN A 215 -2.49 33.06 -1.41
N ARG A 216 -3.41 33.64 -0.62
CA ARG A 216 -4.85 33.58 -0.93
C ARG A 216 -5.21 34.19 -2.28
N ALA A 217 -4.40 35.12 -2.79
CA ALA A 217 -4.59 35.72 -4.11
C ALA A 217 -4.20 34.79 -5.26
N ASP A 218 -3.45 33.70 -4.98
CA ASP A 218 -2.95 32.78 -6.00
C ASP A 218 -3.93 31.65 -6.32
N VAL A 219 -4.99 31.50 -5.49
CA VAL A 219 -5.91 30.35 -5.50
C VAL A 219 -7.36 30.79 -5.68
N ASP A 220 -8.18 29.91 -6.22
CA ASP A 220 -9.64 30.08 -6.19
C ASP A 220 -10.15 29.76 -4.77
N VAL A 221 -10.27 30.81 -3.95
CA VAL A 221 -10.72 30.69 -2.56
C VAL A 221 -12.11 30.07 -2.44
N ALA A 222 -13.00 30.28 -3.42
CA ALA A 222 -14.33 29.69 -3.39
C ALA A 222 -14.26 28.19 -3.66
N ALA A 223 -13.45 27.76 -4.63
CA ALA A 223 -13.21 26.35 -4.92
C ALA A 223 -12.48 25.60 -3.78
N LEU A 224 -11.74 26.33 -2.94
CA LEU A 224 -11.11 25.76 -1.74
C LEU A 224 -12.06 25.55 -0.58
N MET A 225 -13.25 26.16 -0.58
CA MET A 225 -14.25 25.91 0.45
C MET A 225 -14.70 24.46 0.40
N GLU A 226 -15.05 23.92 1.56
CA GLU A 226 -15.55 22.56 1.63
C GLU A 226 -16.90 22.46 0.87
N PRO A 227 -17.10 21.42 0.04
CA PRO A 227 -18.37 21.24 -0.66
C PRO A 227 -19.56 21.15 0.30
N GLU A 228 -20.71 21.67 -0.12
CA GLU A 228 -21.94 21.53 0.65
C GLU A 228 -22.44 20.08 0.59
N GLY A 229 -22.50 19.43 1.75
CA GLY A 229 -23.02 18.07 1.91
C GLY A 229 -22.00 16.96 1.68
N LEU A 230 -22.44 15.73 1.92
CA LEU A 230 -21.63 14.53 1.72
C LEU A 230 -21.88 13.94 0.32
N PRO A 231 -20.91 13.19 -0.25
CA PRO A 231 -21.14 12.43 -1.48
C PRO A 231 -22.39 11.54 -1.37
N PRO A 232 -23.05 11.23 -2.49
CA PRO A 232 -24.24 10.38 -2.47
C PRO A 232 -23.94 9.01 -1.87
N VAL A 233 -24.97 8.39 -1.29
CA VAL A 233 -24.88 7.01 -0.80
C VAL A 233 -24.65 6.09 -2.00
N SER A 234 -23.73 5.14 -1.86
CA SER A 234 -23.45 4.15 -2.91
C SER A 234 -24.69 3.31 -3.18
N GLN A 235 -24.91 2.95 -4.45
CA GLN A 235 -26.12 2.25 -4.90
C GLN A 235 -26.45 1.02 -4.03
N GLU A 236 -25.45 0.27 -3.61
CA GLU A 236 -25.63 -0.92 -2.77
C GLU A 236 -26.32 -0.64 -1.43
N PHE A 237 -26.27 0.59 -0.90
CA PHE A 237 -26.95 0.94 0.35
C PHE A 237 -28.25 1.71 0.11
N THR A 238 -28.78 1.70 -1.12
CA THR A 238 -30.07 2.31 -1.49
C THR A 238 -31.18 1.29 -1.74
N VAL A 239 -30.85 -0.02 -1.72
CA VAL A 239 -31.82 -1.11 -1.93
C VAL A 239 -32.85 -1.12 -0.81
N GLN A 240 -34.13 -1.15 -1.18
CA GLN A 240 -35.23 -1.18 -0.22
C GLN A 240 -35.60 -2.62 0.15
N SER A 241 -35.74 -2.88 1.45
CA SER A 241 -36.14 -4.18 2.02
C SER A 241 -35.38 -5.40 1.43
N PRO A 242 -34.04 -5.36 1.34
CA PRO A 242 -33.24 -6.39 0.66
C PRO A 242 -33.45 -7.80 1.24
N GLU A 243 -33.74 -7.93 2.54
CA GLU A 243 -33.99 -9.21 3.21
C GLU A 243 -35.20 -9.97 2.64
N SER A 244 -36.13 -9.26 1.98
CA SER A 244 -37.26 -9.89 1.29
C SER A 244 -36.79 -10.86 0.20
N ALA A 245 -35.62 -10.61 -0.40
CA ALA A 245 -35.03 -11.47 -1.42
C ALA A 245 -34.60 -12.85 -0.86
N LEU A 246 -34.23 -12.94 0.41
CA LEU A 246 -33.92 -14.23 1.06
C LEU A 246 -35.17 -15.08 1.26
N ASN A 247 -36.33 -14.45 1.49
CA ASN A 247 -37.59 -15.13 1.77
C ASN A 247 -38.50 -15.28 0.55
N TYR A 248 -38.05 -14.83 -0.63
CA TYR A 248 -38.82 -14.91 -1.86
C TYR A 248 -39.05 -16.38 -2.26
N THR A 249 -40.31 -16.81 -2.39
CA THR A 249 -40.68 -18.22 -2.63
C THR A 249 -40.61 -18.60 -4.11
N GLU A 250 -41.01 -17.70 -5.00
CA GLU A 250 -41.05 -17.94 -6.45
C GLU A 250 -39.69 -17.65 -7.08
N ARG A 251 -38.76 -18.61 -6.99
CA ARG A 251 -37.40 -18.44 -7.54
C ARG A 251 -37.38 -18.55 -9.06
N VAL A 252 -36.54 -17.74 -9.71
CA VAL A 252 -36.33 -17.76 -11.16
C VAL A 252 -34.93 -18.18 -11.55
N GLY A 253 -34.80 -18.97 -12.61
CA GLY A 253 -33.50 -19.41 -13.13
C GLY A 253 -32.71 -20.28 -12.15
N THR A 254 -31.38 -20.22 -12.23
CA THR A 254 -30.45 -20.94 -11.35
C THR A 254 -29.81 -20.01 -10.33
N ALA A 255 -29.14 -20.55 -9.31
CA ALA A 255 -28.39 -19.73 -8.37
C ALA A 255 -27.20 -19.02 -9.07
N PRO A 256 -26.71 -17.88 -8.54
CA PRO A 256 -25.41 -17.33 -8.90
C PRO A 256 -24.29 -18.34 -8.68
N THR A 257 -23.17 -18.20 -9.39
CA THR A 257 -21.98 -19.05 -9.23
C THR A 257 -20.81 -18.20 -8.76
N PRO A 258 -20.61 -18.07 -7.44
CA PRO A 258 -19.38 -17.51 -6.87
C PRO A 258 -18.14 -18.28 -7.33
N ALA A 259 -17.08 -17.56 -7.67
CA ALA A 259 -15.80 -18.11 -8.09
C ALA A 259 -14.67 -17.75 -7.14
N ARG A 260 -14.69 -16.55 -6.56
CA ARG A 260 -13.74 -16.11 -5.54
C ARG A 260 -14.48 -15.56 -4.32
N PRO A 261 -13.94 -15.80 -3.11
CA PRO A 261 -12.89 -16.77 -2.83
C PRO A 261 -13.40 -18.21 -3.06
N ALA A 262 -12.50 -19.18 -3.21
CA ALA A 262 -12.92 -20.57 -3.38
C ALA A 262 -13.65 -21.07 -2.11
N PRO A 263 -14.55 -22.06 -2.22
CA PRO A 263 -15.18 -22.68 -1.05
C PRO A 263 -14.15 -23.16 -0.02
N GLY A 264 -14.30 -22.72 1.23
CA GLY A 264 -13.40 -23.04 2.34
C GLY A 264 -12.04 -22.32 2.31
N ALA A 265 -11.86 -21.34 1.44
CA ALA A 265 -10.60 -20.61 1.34
C ALA A 265 -10.32 -19.78 2.61
N VAL A 266 -9.04 -19.70 2.96
CA VAL A 266 -8.52 -18.77 3.96
C VAL A 266 -8.14 -17.48 3.26
N VAL A 267 -8.64 -16.34 3.75
CA VAL A 267 -8.52 -15.03 3.09
C VAL A 267 -8.24 -13.92 4.10
N GLY A 268 -7.79 -12.76 3.58
CA GLY A 268 -7.58 -11.56 4.39
C GLY A 268 -8.88 -10.74 4.56
N PRO A 269 -8.89 -9.75 5.46
CA PRO A 269 -10.10 -9.00 5.83
C PRO A 269 -10.74 -8.18 4.71
N MET A 270 -9.98 -7.90 3.65
CA MET A 270 -10.42 -7.10 2.48
C MET A 270 -10.58 -7.96 1.22
N THR A 271 -10.95 -9.24 1.38
CA THR A 271 -11.14 -10.18 0.27
C THR A 271 -12.19 -9.69 -0.73
N LYS A 272 -11.89 -9.85 -2.02
CA LYS A 272 -12.83 -9.54 -3.10
C LYS A 272 -13.60 -10.80 -3.48
N PHE A 273 -14.89 -10.66 -3.71
CA PHE A 273 -15.73 -11.68 -4.32
C PHE A 273 -15.86 -11.45 -5.82
N SER A 274 -15.90 -12.54 -6.57
CA SER A 274 -16.22 -12.48 -8.00
C SER A 274 -16.93 -13.76 -8.42
N GLY A 275 -17.67 -13.71 -9.52
CA GLY A 275 -18.30 -14.89 -10.07
C GLY A 275 -19.13 -14.58 -11.30
N THR A 276 -20.08 -15.46 -11.59
CA THR A 276 -21.07 -15.28 -12.65
C THR A 276 -22.48 -15.40 -12.10
N ALA A 277 -23.45 -14.83 -12.80
CA ALA A 277 -24.87 -14.91 -12.50
C ALA A 277 -25.65 -15.33 -13.75
N PRO A 278 -26.83 -15.95 -13.59
CA PRO A 278 -27.65 -16.37 -14.72
C PRO A 278 -28.08 -15.20 -15.61
N ALA A 279 -28.31 -15.46 -16.90
CA ALA A 279 -28.78 -14.47 -17.85
C ALA A 279 -30.06 -13.75 -17.35
N GLY A 280 -30.11 -12.43 -17.54
CA GLY A 280 -31.21 -11.59 -17.06
C GLY A 280 -31.09 -11.13 -15.60
N THR A 281 -30.09 -11.61 -14.86
CA THR A 281 -29.73 -11.05 -13.55
C THR A 281 -29.03 -9.71 -13.76
N HIS A 282 -29.50 -8.65 -13.11
CA HIS A 282 -28.93 -7.30 -13.24
C HIS A 282 -28.24 -6.82 -11.96
N TYR A 283 -28.51 -7.45 -10.82
CA TYR A 283 -27.93 -7.06 -9.54
C TYR A 283 -27.78 -8.26 -8.61
N LEU A 284 -26.77 -8.26 -7.75
CA LEU A 284 -26.59 -9.23 -6.67
C LEU A 284 -26.69 -8.56 -5.30
N LEU A 285 -27.40 -9.24 -4.40
CA LEU A 285 -27.49 -8.90 -2.99
C LEU A 285 -26.70 -9.92 -2.17
N PHE A 286 -25.91 -9.45 -1.21
CA PHE A 286 -25.13 -10.28 -0.30
C PHE A 286 -25.64 -10.17 1.13
N PHE A 287 -25.67 -11.30 1.82
CA PHE A 287 -26.17 -11.42 3.18
C PHE A 287 -25.23 -12.24 4.05
N GLU A 288 -25.15 -11.89 5.32
CA GLU A 288 -24.44 -12.64 6.36
C GLU A 288 -25.38 -12.74 7.58
N HIS A 289 -25.58 -13.94 8.10
CA HIS A 289 -26.56 -14.22 9.18
C HIS A 289 -27.97 -13.64 8.88
N GLY A 290 -28.38 -13.69 7.61
CA GLY A 290 -29.67 -13.15 7.15
C GLY A 290 -29.74 -11.61 7.10
N GLN A 291 -28.66 -10.89 7.42
CA GLN A 291 -28.59 -9.44 7.34
C GLN A 291 -27.93 -8.99 6.04
N TYR A 292 -28.47 -7.95 5.42
CA TYR A 292 -27.89 -7.39 4.20
C TYR A 292 -26.55 -6.69 4.48
N VAL A 293 -25.52 -7.03 3.70
CA VAL A 293 -24.16 -6.49 3.87
C VAL A 293 -23.66 -5.69 2.67
N GLY A 294 -24.38 -5.69 1.55
CA GLY A 294 -24.02 -4.96 0.34
C GLY A 294 -24.43 -5.69 -0.94
N GLY A 295 -24.05 -5.13 -2.07
CA GLY A 295 -24.50 -5.59 -3.38
C GLY A 295 -23.64 -5.05 -4.51
N THR A 296 -23.80 -5.62 -5.70
CA THR A 296 -23.10 -5.17 -6.92
C THR A 296 -23.95 -5.38 -8.16
N ALA A 297 -23.76 -4.54 -9.17
CA ALA A 297 -24.32 -4.77 -10.49
C ALA A 297 -23.71 -6.00 -11.18
N VAL A 298 -24.50 -6.63 -12.05
CA VAL A 298 -24.07 -7.75 -12.89
C VAL A 298 -23.88 -7.24 -14.32
N GLY A 299 -22.71 -7.51 -14.89
CA GLY A 299 -22.37 -7.13 -16.25
C GLY A 299 -23.18 -7.90 -17.30
N ALA A 300 -23.18 -7.42 -18.55
CA ALA A 300 -23.98 -8.01 -19.63
C ALA A 300 -23.67 -9.49 -19.92
N GLY A 301 -22.43 -9.95 -19.63
CA GLY A 301 -22.03 -11.35 -19.76
C GLY A 301 -22.30 -12.20 -18.51
N GLY A 302 -22.97 -11.64 -17.48
CA GLY A 302 -23.26 -12.30 -16.21
C GLY A 302 -22.14 -12.19 -15.17
N GLN A 303 -20.98 -11.62 -15.50
CA GLN A 303 -19.87 -11.42 -14.58
C GLN A 303 -20.17 -10.35 -13.54
N TRP A 304 -19.65 -10.54 -12.33
CA TRP A 304 -19.79 -9.59 -11.24
C TRP A 304 -18.55 -9.57 -10.36
N LEU A 305 -18.32 -8.43 -9.73
CA LEU A 305 -17.21 -8.16 -8.83
C LEU A 305 -17.73 -7.38 -7.62
N TRP A 306 -17.44 -7.84 -6.42
CA TRP A 306 -17.89 -7.18 -5.18
C TRP A 306 -16.82 -7.25 -4.11
N ARG A 307 -16.81 -6.26 -3.22
CA ARG A 307 -16.07 -6.30 -1.97
C ARG A 307 -16.88 -5.53 -0.95
N ARG A 308 -16.98 -6.06 0.26
CA ARG A 308 -17.61 -5.35 1.38
C ARG A 308 -16.96 -3.98 1.60
N SER A 309 -17.77 -3.00 1.99
CA SER A 309 -17.37 -1.61 2.26
C SER A 309 -16.55 -1.47 3.56
N VAL A 310 -16.57 -2.48 4.42
CA VAL A 310 -15.78 -2.61 5.65
C VAL A 310 -15.05 -3.95 5.66
N GLU A 311 -14.00 -4.07 6.47
CA GLU A 311 -13.31 -5.33 6.68
C GLU A 311 -14.24 -6.42 7.23
N TRP A 312 -14.00 -7.66 6.82
CA TRP A 312 -14.56 -8.82 7.51
C TRP A 312 -13.88 -9.01 8.87
N ALA A 313 -14.66 -9.37 9.89
CA ALA A 313 -14.10 -9.75 11.18
C ALA A 313 -13.27 -11.04 11.05
N PRO A 314 -12.32 -11.34 11.95
CA PRO A 314 -11.63 -12.63 11.94
C PRO A 314 -12.60 -13.77 12.30
N GLY A 315 -12.49 -14.91 11.63
CA GLY A 315 -13.31 -16.10 11.90
C GLY A 315 -13.89 -16.76 10.66
N GLU A 316 -14.80 -17.70 10.87
CA GLU A 316 -15.54 -18.36 9.79
C GLU A 316 -16.72 -17.51 9.34
N HIS A 317 -16.95 -17.47 8.03
CA HIS A 317 -18.01 -16.70 7.41
C HIS A 317 -18.80 -17.56 6.43
N LEU A 318 -20.11 -17.33 6.42
CA LEU A 318 -21.04 -17.84 5.42
C LEU A 318 -21.76 -16.64 4.79
N VAL A 319 -21.44 -16.36 3.53
CA VAL A 319 -22.10 -15.32 2.76
C VAL A 319 -23.10 -15.95 1.80
N GLN A 320 -24.33 -15.49 1.88
CA GLN A 320 -25.40 -15.85 0.96
C GLN A 320 -25.52 -14.77 -0.12
N SER A 321 -25.73 -15.17 -1.37
CA SER A 321 -25.94 -14.26 -2.49
C SER A 321 -27.21 -14.60 -3.25
N VAL A 322 -27.97 -13.57 -3.60
CA VAL A 322 -29.24 -13.66 -4.35
C VAL A 322 -29.21 -12.67 -5.51
N GLY A 323 -29.51 -13.17 -6.71
CA GLY A 323 -29.63 -12.36 -7.92
C GLY A 323 -31.02 -11.76 -8.07
N LEU A 324 -31.07 -10.50 -8.49
CA LEU A 324 -32.29 -9.82 -8.91
C LEU A 324 -32.41 -9.90 -10.44
N ALA A 325 -33.54 -10.41 -10.92
CA ALA A 325 -33.90 -10.51 -12.33
C ALA A 325 -35.31 -9.96 -12.55
N ALA A 326 -35.68 -9.70 -13.81
CA ALA A 326 -37.00 -9.12 -14.15
C ALA A 326 -38.18 -9.98 -13.66
N GLY A 327 -37.99 -11.31 -13.58
CA GLY A 327 -39.01 -12.27 -13.12
C GLY A 327 -39.01 -12.55 -11.61
N GLY A 328 -38.16 -11.88 -10.82
CA GLY A 328 -38.04 -12.11 -9.38
C GLY A 328 -36.61 -12.40 -8.94
N CYS A 329 -36.46 -13.15 -7.86
CA CYS A 329 -35.16 -13.46 -7.27
C CYS A 329 -34.64 -14.84 -7.71
N THR A 330 -33.35 -14.98 -7.95
CA THR A 330 -32.72 -16.29 -8.16
C THR A 330 -32.76 -17.12 -6.88
N PRO A 331 -32.57 -18.45 -6.95
CA PRO A 331 -32.18 -19.23 -5.77
C PRO A 331 -30.89 -18.67 -5.13
N THR A 332 -30.72 -18.95 -3.84
CA THR A 332 -29.56 -18.50 -3.06
C THR A 332 -28.32 -19.34 -3.39
N ALA A 333 -27.18 -18.69 -3.53
CA ALA A 333 -25.86 -19.33 -3.53
C ALA A 333 -25.12 -19.03 -2.23
N GLU A 334 -24.34 -19.98 -1.74
CA GLU A 334 -23.61 -19.89 -0.48
C GLU A 334 -22.11 -19.96 -0.69
N GLN A 335 -21.37 -19.13 0.05
CA GLN A 335 -19.92 -19.08 0.01
C GLN A 335 -19.35 -19.13 1.42
N HIS A 336 -18.64 -20.22 1.73
CA HIS A 336 -17.92 -20.39 2.99
C HIS A 336 -16.45 -19.99 2.83
N PHE A 337 -15.90 -19.28 3.81
CA PHE A 337 -14.49 -18.90 3.88
C PHE A 337 -14.08 -18.55 5.32
N THR A 338 -12.77 -18.52 5.58
CA THR A 338 -12.22 -18.13 6.89
C THR A 338 -11.35 -16.89 6.73
N VAL A 339 -11.64 -15.86 7.52
CA VAL A 339 -10.88 -14.62 7.54
C VAL A 339 -9.83 -14.68 8.65
N ILE A 340 -8.58 -14.44 8.27
CA ILE A 340 -7.50 -14.18 9.21
C ILE A 340 -7.33 -12.66 9.32
N GLY A 341 -7.48 -12.10 10.53
CA GLY A 341 -7.24 -10.68 10.80
C GLY A 341 -5.79 -10.35 11.14
N GLU A 342 -5.06 -11.32 11.68
CA GLU A 342 -3.70 -11.16 12.19
C GLU A 342 -2.88 -12.41 11.92
N VAL A 343 -1.58 -12.25 11.73
CA VAL A 343 -0.67 -13.37 11.45
C VAL A 343 0.27 -13.55 12.63
N ALA A 344 0.43 -14.79 13.11
CA ALA A 344 1.35 -15.07 14.20
C ALA A 344 2.83 -14.92 13.77
N PRO A 345 3.71 -14.41 14.66
CA PRO A 345 5.15 -14.40 14.43
C PRO A 345 5.70 -15.81 14.18
N ALA A 346 6.70 -15.92 13.31
CA ALA A 346 7.38 -17.18 13.06
C ALA A 346 8.21 -17.62 14.29
N VAL A 347 8.28 -18.92 14.52
CA VAL A 347 9.22 -19.53 15.46
C VAL A 347 10.53 -19.80 14.73
N VAL A 348 11.58 -19.06 15.08
CA VAL A 348 12.92 -19.26 14.51
C VAL A 348 13.62 -20.42 15.22
N THR A 349 14.00 -21.46 14.48
CA THR A 349 14.70 -22.65 15.00
C THR A 349 16.21 -22.62 14.72
N ALA A 350 16.62 -21.90 13.68
CA ALA A 350 18.02 -21.62 13.38
C ALA A 350 18.17 -20.18 12.82
N PRO A 351 19.26 -19.46 13.15
CA PRO A 351 20.27 -19.80 14.16
C PRO A 351 19.69 -19.83 15.58
N LYS A 352 20.37 -20.49 16.53
CA LYS A 352 19.93 -20.52 17.94
C LYS A 352 20.21 -19.19 18.61
N GLN A 353 19.25 -18.72 19.41
CA GLN A 353 19.32 -17.49 20.18
C GLN A 353 20.62 -17.38 21.00
N ASP A 354 21.33 -16.27 20.83
CA ASP A 354 22.60 -15.87 21.48
C ASP A 354 23.78 -16.84 21.29
N LYS A 355 23.68 -17.77 20.32
CA LYS A 355 24.74 -18.72 19.97
C LYS A 355 25.61 -18.25 18.80
N PHE A 356 26.75 -18.92 18.64
CA PHE A 356 27.64 -18.71 17.51
C PHE A 356 27.16 -19.45 16.26
N ALA A 357 27.33 -18.81 15.11
CA ALA A 357 27.14 -19.36 13.79
C ALA A 357 28.40 -19.14 12.95
N GLY A 358 28.60 -19.99 11.93
CA GLY A 358 29.61 -19.73 10.90
C GLY A 358 29.19 -18.60 9.96
N PRO A 359 30.08 -18.13 9.07
CA PRO A 359 29.81 -17.03 8.15
C PRO A 359 28.74 -17.33 7.09
N LYS A 360 28.37 -18.60 6.89
CA LYS A 360 27.24 -19.02 6.06
C LYS A 360 26.04 -19.34 6.95
N VAL A 361 25.34 -18.29 7.39
CA VAL A 361 24.21 -18.44 8.32
C VAL A 361 23.00 -19.01 7.57
N ARG A 362 22.41 -20.05 8.15
CA ARG A 362 21.14 -20.64 7.70
C ARG A 362 20.05 -20.27 8.68
N PHE A 363 18.97 -19.69 8.15
CA PHE A 363 17.76 -19.41 8.89
C PHE A 363 16.74 -20.51 8.62
N ALA A 364 16.06 -20.96 9.67
CA ALA A 364 14.98 -21.91 9.56
C ALA A 364 13.98 -21.68 10.68
N GLY A 365 12.75 -22.13 10.47
CA GLY A 365 11.72 -22.00 11.47
C GLY A 365 10.39 -22.59 11.06
N ARG A 366 9.38 -22.26 11.86
CA ARG A 366 7.98 -22.58 11.61
C ARG A 366 7.13 -21.32 11.61
N ALA A 367 6.07 -21.30 10.83
CA ALA A 367 5.05 -20.26 10.79
C ALA A 367 3.66 -20.91 10.85
N GLN A 368 2.64 -20.09 11.12
CA GLN A 368 1.26 -20.55 11.11
C GLN A 368 0.92 -21.19 9.74
N PRO A 369 0.25 -22.36 9.71
CA PRO A 369 -0.22 -22.97 8.47
C PRO A 369 -1.09 -22.01 7.65
N GLY A 370 -0.92 -22.03 6.32
CA GLY A 370 -1.62 -21.14 5.41
C GLY A 370 -0.97 -19.77 5.22
N THR A 371 0.14 -19.47 5.93
CA THR A 371 0.96 -18.28 5.64
C THR A 371 1.72 -18.44 4.33
N SER A 372 1.93 -17.32 3.64
CA SER A 372 2.46 -17.34 2.27
C SER A 372 3.98 -17.23 2.23
N LYS A 373 4.58 -16.49 3.17
CA LYS A 373 5.98 -16.08 3.12
C LYS A 373 6.49 -15.66 4.48
N VAL A 374 7.79 -15.77 4.71
CA VAL A 374 8.50 -15.02 5.75
C VAL A 374 9.52 -14.08 5.10
N VAL A 375 9.71 -12.93 5.71
CA VAL A 375 10.73 -11.95 5.34
C VAL A 375 11.69 -11.75 6.50
N LEU A 376 12.96 -11.54 6.18
CA LEU A 376 14.04 -11.34 7.14
C LEU A 376 14.56 -9.93 6.99
N LEU A 377 14.63 -9.21 8.11
CA LEU A 377 15.12 -7.85 8.20
C LEU A 377 16.35 -7.79 9.12
N GLU A 378 17.34 -6.98 8.76
CA GLU A 378 18.41 -6.55 9.67
C GLU A 378 18.41 -5.02 9.70
N ASN A 379 18.22 -4.43 10.89
CA ASN A 379 18.07 -2.97 11.07
C ASN A 379 17.00 -2.37 10.13
N GLY A 380 15.84 -3.06 10.01
CA GLY A 380 14.75 -2.68 9.12
C GLY A 380 14.98 -2.97 7.62
N ARG A 381 16.21 -3.28 7.20
CA ARG A 381 16.55 -3.58 5.80
C ARG A 381 16.18 -5.01 5.44
N LEU A 382 15.45 -5.18 4.33
CA LEU A 382 15.14 -6.51 3.80
C LEU A 382 16.41 -7.21 3.32
N ILE A 383 16.78 -8.29 4.01
CA ILE A 383 17.94 -9.12 3.69
C ILE A 383 17.56 -10.45 3.05
N GLY A 384 16.31 -10.88 3.19
CA GLY A 384 15.87 -12.17 2.68
C GLY A 384 14.36 -12.33 2.70
N ALA A 385 13.88 -13.25 1.87
CA ALA A 385 12.48 -13.63 1.85
C ALA A 385 12.36 -15.06 1.32
N THR A 386 11.50 -15.87 1.93
CA THR A 386 11.31 -17.27 1.54
C THR A 386 9.85 -17.68 1.74
N ALA A 387 9.39 -18.64 0.93
CA ALA A 387 8.05 -19.19 1.07
C ALA A 387 7.95 -20.07 2.34
N VAL A 388 6.74 -20.18 2.87
CA VAL A 388 6.40 -21.17 3.90
C VAL A 388 5.76 -22.34 3.18
N ASP A 389 6.18 -23.57 3.49
CA ASP A 389 5.60 -24.76 2.90
C ASP A 389 4.25 -25.14 3.52
N GLU A 390 3.60 -26.17 2.97
CA GLU A 390 2.29 -26.65 3.44
C GLU A 390 2.29 -27.13 4.90
N LYS A 391 3.46 -27.49 5.45
CA LYS A 391 3.62 -27.92 6.85
C LYS A 391 3.92 -26.75 7.78
N GLY A 392 4.00 -25.53 7.25
CA GLY A 392 4.38 -24.34 8.00
C GLY A 392 5.88 -24.22 8.21
N GLU A 393 6.73 -24.98 7.51
CA GLU A 393 8.18 -24.91 7.64
C GLU A 393 8.78 -23.94 6.62
N TRP A 394 9.88 -23.30 6.99
CA TRP A 394 10.60 -22.39 6.11
C TRP A 394 12.10 -22.46 6.35
N HIS A 395 12.85 -22.17 5.29
CA HIS A 395 14.30 -22.12 5.32
C HIS A 395 14.82 -21.02 4.40
N TYR A 396 15.89 -20.36 4.81
CA TYR A 396 16.55 -19.31 4.04
C TYR A 396 18.05 -19.32 4.31
N THR A 397 18.84 -19.24 3.25
CA THR A 397 20.30 -19.05 3.36
C THR A 397 20.65 -17.80 2.57
N HIS A 398 21.27 -16.82 3.24
CA HIS A 398 21.69 -15.60 2.57
C HIS A 398 22.83 -15.91 1.58
N ALA A 399 22.81 -15.28 0.40
CA ALA A 399 23.79 -15.56 -0.65
C ALA A 399 25.21 -15.10 -0.27
N HIS A 400 25.31 -14.01 0.49
CA HIS A 400 26.58 -13.46 0.94
C HIS A 400 26.99 -14.01 2.30
N ARG A 401 28.31 -14.11 2.52
CA ARG A 401 28.87 -14.44 3.84
C ARG A 401 28.58 -13.29 4.81
N TRP A 402 28.16 -13.64 6.01
CA TRP A 402 27.93 -12.69 7.09
C TRP A 402 29.24 -12.18 7.65
N LYS A 403 29.27 -10.89 8.00
CA LYS A 403 30.42 -10.28 8.67
C LYS A 403 30.55 -10.85 10.09
N PRO A 404 31.77 -10.94 10.66
CA PRO A 404 31.93 -11.33 12.06
C PRO A 404 31.38 -10.25 12.99
N GLY A 405 30.70 -10.67 14.05
CA GLY A 405 30.07 -9.73 14.99
C GLY A 405 28.76 -10.23 15.55
N HIS A 406 28.07 -9.34 16.25
CA HIS A 406 26.72 -9.56 16.77
C HIS A 406 25.70 -9.12 15.72
N HIS A 407 24.71 -9.97 15.48
CA HIS A 407 23.65 -9.70 14.52
C HIS A 407 22.29 -9.88 15.21
N THR A 408 21.37 -9.01 14.84
CA THR A 408 19.97 -9.09 15.24
C THR A 408 19.14 -9.12 13.97
N VAL A 409 18.42 -10.21 13.76
CA VAL A 409 17.54 -10.39 12.60
C VAL A 409 16.11 -10.48 13.08
N GLU A 410 15.25 -9.73 12.43
CA GLU A 410 13.80 -9.76 12.64
C GLU A 410 13.18 -10.60 11.53
N VAL A 411 12.29 -11.51 11.91
CA VAL A 411 11.57 -12.38 11.00
C VAL A 411 10.09 -12.02 11.09
N VAL A 412 9.52 -11.59 9.97
CA VAL A 412 8.10 -11.20 9.86
C VAL A 412 7.39 -12.22 8.97
N THR A 413 6.28 -12.76 9.46
CA THR A 413 5.42 -13.67 8.72
C THR A 413 4.40 -12.87 7.93
N LEU A 414 4.13 -13.30 6.69
CA LEU A 414 3.21 -12.62 5.77
C LEU A 414 2.08 -13.54 5.31
N PHE A 415 0.87 -12.99 5.34
CA PHE A 415 -0.31 -13.56 4.70
C PHE A 415 -0.95 -12.50 3.78
N GLY A 416 -0.64 -12.58 2.49
CA GLY A 416 -0.97 -11.50 1.57
C GLY A 416 -0.28 -10.19 1.99
N ALA A 417 -1.07 -9.19 2.37
CA ALA A 417 -0.58 -7.91 2.87
C ALA A 417 -0.60 -7.79 4.41
N LEU A 418 -1.06 -8.83 5.13
CA LEU A 418 -0.98 -8.86 6.59
C LEU A 418 0.44 -9.22 7.02
N GLU A 419 0.87 -8.58 8.10
CA GLU A 419 2.22 -8.67 8.66
C GLU A 419 2.12 -9.07 10.13
N SER A 420 2.91 -10.04 10.57
CA SER A 420 3.04 -10.35 11.99
C SER A 420 3.90 -9.31 12.70
N PRO A 421 3.80 -9.20 14.04
CA PRO A 421 4.90 -8.66 14.82
C PRO A 421 6.22 -9.41 14.51
N PRO A 422 7.38 -8.75 14.57
CA PRO A 422 8.65 -9.39 14.25
C PRO A 422 9.06 -10.38 15.34
N ALA A 423 9.45 -11.58 14.94
CA ALA A 423 10.20 -12.52 15.78
C ALA A 423 11.69 -12.19 15.67
N GLN A 424 12.33 -11.85 16.79
CA GLN A 424 13.74 -11.48 16.80
C GLN A 424 14.64 -12.67 17.13
N VAL A 425 15.71 -12.84 16.36
CA VAL A 425 16.81 -13.77 16.66
C VAL A 425 18.12 -13.01 16.74
N ARG A 426 18.85 -13.21 17.84
CA ARG A 426 20.20 -12.69 18.03
C ARG A 426 21.21 -13.82 17.91
N PHE A 427 22.31 -13.59 17.22
CA PHE A 427 23.39 -14.56 17.08
C PHE A 427 24.72 -13.86 16.85
N LYS A 428 25.81 -14.62 17.00
CA LYS A 428 27.17 -14.15 16.77
C LYS A 428 27.79 -14.88 15.60
N VAL A 429 28.42 -14.16 14.68
CA VAL A 429 29.16 -14.78 13.59
C VAL A 429 30.63 -14.81 13.98
N VAL A 430 31.20 -16.02 14.00
CA VAL A 430 32.65 -16.19 14.22
C VAL A 430 33.43 -15.82 12.97
N GLY A 431 34.51 -15.07 13.14
CA GLY A 431 35.46 -14.76 12.08
C GLY A 431 36.37 -13.60 12.45
N ILE A 432 37.18 -13.15 11.49
CA ILE A 432 38.15 -12.08 11.68
C ILE A 432 37.45 -10.72 11.51
N PRO A 433 37.38 -9.86 12.55
CA PRO A 433 36.76 -8.54 12.47
C PRO A 433 37.32 -7.71 11.30
N GLU A 434 36.51 -6.81 10.74
CA GLU A 434 36.96 -5.94 9.62
C GLU A 434 38.14 -5.04 10.02
N THR A 435 38.20 -4.66 11.30
CA THR A 435 39.27 -3.83 11.88
C THR A 435 40.54 -4.62 12.25
N SER A 436 40.56 -5.94 12.06
CA SER A 436 41.71 -6.76 12.47
C SER A 436 42.91 -6.58 11.55
N GLY A 437 44.09 -6.42 12.17
CA GLY A 437 45.38 -6.40 11.47
C GLY A 437 45.66 -7.64 10.61
N ILE A 438 44.99 -8.77 10.86
CA ILE A 438 45.09 -9.98 10.03
C ILE A 438 44.55 -9.72 8.62
N ARG A 439 43.51 -8.90 8.47
CA ARG A 439 42.96 -8.53 7.15
C ARG A 439 43.86 -7.55 6.41
N SER A 440 44.54 -6.64 7.12
CA SER A 440 45.51 -5.72 6.51
C SER A 440 46.85 -6.39 6.20
N ALA A 441 47.28 -7.38 6.99
CA ALA A 441 48.50 -8.14 6.76
C ALA A 441 48.45 -8.99 5.48
N GLY A 442 47.26 -9.45 5.05
CA GLY A 442 47.07 -10.10 3.76
C GLY A 442 47.17 -9.14 2.55
N ASN A 443 47.11 -7.83 2.79
CA ASN A 443 47.26 -6.77 1.79
C ASN A 443 48.62 -6.06 1.90
N ALA A 444 49.55 -6.56 2.72
CA ALA A 444 50.89 -6.00 2.86
C ALA A 444 51.61 -6.08 1.51
N ARG A 445 51.66 -4.94 0.82
CA ARG A 445 52.43 -4.68 -0.39
C ARG A 445 53.92 -4.68 -0.05
N GLU A 446 54.55 -5.85 -0.02
CA GLU A 446 55.99 -5.91 -0.32
C GLU A 446 56.17 -6.36 -1.77
N GLU A 447 57.12 -5.73 -2.49
CA GLU A 447 57.54 -6.21 -3.81
C GLU A 447 58.08 -7.65 -3.68
N CYS A 448 57.65 -8.53 -4.57
CA CYS A 448 58.14 -9.92 -4.57
C CYS A 448 59.63 -9.93 -4.91
N GLY A 449 60.48 -10.47 -4.03
CA GLY A 449 61.84 -10.88 -4.39
C GLY A 449 61.84 -12.10 -5.32
N GLU A 450 63.02 -12.53 -5.80
CA GLU A 450 63.18 -13.62 -6.79
C GLU A 450 62.56 -14.97 -6.37
N VAL A 451 62.30 -15.18 -5.07
CA VAL A 451 61.54 -16.33 -4.57
C VAL A 451 60.33 -15.83 -3.77
N CYS A 452 59.12 -16.01 -4.34
CA CYS A 452 57.87 -15.63 -3.69
C CYS A 452 57.49 -16.65 -2.60
N ASN A 453 57.88 -16.38 -1.35
CA ASN A 453 57.49 -17.16 -0.18
C ASN A 453 56.14 -16.76 0.44
N HIS A 454 55.42 -15.81 -0.16
CA HIS A 454 54.08 -15.45 0.29
C HIS A 454 53.11 -16.60 0.00
N ARG A 455 52.55 -17.20 1.05
CA ARG A 455 51.28 -17.91 0.94
C ARG A 455 50.18 -16.85 1.01
N PRO A 456 49.55 -16.43 -0.11
CA PRO A 456 48.44 -15.49 -0.03
C PRO A 456 47.36 -16.12 0.83
N PHE A 457 47.14 -15.53 2.01
CA PHE A 457 46.05 -15.92 2.87
C PHE A 457 44.75 -15.52 2.18
N SER A 458 44.05 -16.49 1.58
CA SER A 458 42.82 -16.25 0.81
C SER A 458 41.60 -15.92 1.68
N GLY A 459 41.77 -15.79 2.99
CA GLY A 459 40.70 -15.41 3.92
C GLY A 459 39.58 -16.43 4.08
N ASN A 460 39.70 -17.63 3.50
CA ASN A 460 38.73 -18.70 3.65
C ASN A 460 39.18 -19.68 4.74
N TRP A 461 38.49 -19.65 5.88
CA TRP A 461 38.28 -20.84 6.72
C TRP A 461 36.91 -21.44 6.37
#